data_AF-A0A1C4VUB3-F1
#
_entry.id   AF-A0A1C4VUB3-F1
#
_cell.length_a   1.000
_cell.length_b   1.000
_cell.length_c   1.000
_cell.angle_alpha   90.00
_cell.angle_beta   90.00
_cell.angle_gamma   90.00
#
_symmetry.space_group_name_H-M   'P 1'
#
loop_
_entity.id
_entity.type
_entity.pdbx_description
1 polymer ?
#
loop_
_entity_poly.entity_id
_entity_poly.type
_entity_poly.pdbx_seq_one_letter_code
_entity_poly.pdbx_strand_id
1 'polypeptide(L)'
;MRIHHIGRRGRSGLLAGLLAAASALAMGVAIAQPGTAEAAASLRSLADAKGRDIGFALDPNRLSEGPYKQIADAEFNLVVAENAMKWSVTEPNRNQFSFGQGDAVVNYAVGSNKKVYGHTLVWHNQMPGWTSNLSGPDLLAAMKNHIAGVAGHYKGKVFAWDVVNEAFADGGSGGRRDSILQQRIGNSWIEEAFRAARAADPGAKLCINDYSTDGINAKSTAIYNLVRDFKSRGVPIDCVGFQAHLIVGQVPGDMQANLQRFTDLGVDVRVTELDIRMSTPANSSKLATQAADYKKVFNICLAVARCQGVTVWGITDKYSWIPGTFPGEGAALIWDDNYAPKPAYQAVAEALGSGTNPTTPAPTTPVPTTPVPTTPAPTTPAPTTPAPNGSCTVTYVPNSWGNGFTAEIRIRNDGPNAVTAWSFGFYFTAGQQVTNAWNATVSQSDTQVLARNASYNGAVPVGGTVSFGFQGTHTGSNPSPTSFTFNGRVCANG
;
A
#
# COMPACT_ATOMS: atom_id res chain seq x y z
N MET A 1 6.07 34.07 74.48
CA MET A 1 5.79 32.86 75.28
C MET A 1 6.83 31.81 74.90
N ARG A 2 7.63 31.37 75.89
CA ARG A 2 8.63 30.28 75.98
C ARG A 2 8.91 29.45 74.70
N ILE A 3 10.10 29.48 74.08
CA ILE A 3 11.41 28.84 74.44
C ILE A 3 11.40 27.30 74.38
N HIS A 4 12.25 26.71 73.50
CA HIS A 4 13.33 25.71 73.76
C HIS A 4 14.10 25.51 72.42
N HIS A 5 15.32 26.03 72.19
CA HIS A 5 16.67 25.55 72.59
C HIS A 5 16.89 24.04 72.34
N ILE A 6 17.92 23.62 71.59
CA ILE A 6 19.33 23.36 72.02
C ILE A 6 20.16 23.14 70.73
N GLY A 7 21.28 23.85 70.48
CA GLY A 7 22.66 23.52 70.90
C GLY A 7 23.42 22.84 69.72
N ARG A 8 24.64 23.21 69.30
CA ARG A 8 25.85 23.44 70.09
C ARG A 8 26.95 24.15 69.25
N ARG A 9 27.78 24.94 69.94
CA ARG A 9 28.92 25.76 69.47
C ARG A 9 30.21 24.95 69.23
N GLY A 10 31.11 25.56 68.45
CA GLY A 10 32.57 25.58 68.65
C GLY A 10 33.36 24.94 67.50
N ARG A 11 34.47 25.48 66.98
CA ARG A 11 35.41 26.52 67.44
C ARG A 11 36.15 27.09 66.23
N SER A 12 36.60 28.34 66.40
CA SER A 12 37.49 29.09 65.54
C SER A 12 38.89 28.48 65.42
N GLY A 13 39.53 28.69 64.28
CA GLY A 13 40.96 28.52 64.06
C GLY A 13 41.40 29.30 62.83
N LEU A 14 41.83 30.54 63.03
CA LEU A 14 42.61 31.29 62.04
C LEU A 14 44.01 30.66 61.94
N LEU A 15 44.54 30.50 60.73
CA LEU A 15 45.97 30.68 60.47
C LEU A 15 46.18 31.13 59.03
N ALA A 16 46.90 32.23 58.93
CA ALA A 16 47.25 32.95 57.72
C ALA A 16 48.50 32.36 57.05
N GLY A 17 48.64 32.65 55.76
CA GLY A 17 49.93 32.79 55.10
C GLY A 17 50.30 31.68 54.12
N LEU A 18 50.16 31.98 52.82
CA LEU A 18 51.29 32.24 51.91
C LEU A 18 50.81 32.18 50.46
N LEU A 19 51.02 33.28 49.74
CA LEU A 19 50.94 33.34 48.28
C LEU A 19 51.99 32.38 47.70
N ALA A 20 51.54 31.47 46.84
CA ALA A 20 52.34 30.93 45.75
C ALA A 20 51.50 31.05 44.48
N ALA A 21 51.80 32.07 43.68
CA ALA A 21 51.30 32.19 42.32
C ALA A 21 51.96 31.10 41.47
N ALA A 22 51.23 30.02 41.21
CA ALA A 22 51.57 29.07 40.16
C ALA A 22 50.59 29.28 39.00
N SER A 23 51.01 30.10 38.04
CA SER A 23 50.36 30.24 36.74
C SER A 23 50.52 28.93 35.97
N ALA A 24 49.63 27.96 36.21
CA ALA A 24 49.53 26.79 35.36
C ALA A 24 48.81 27.21 34.06
N LEU A 25 49.55 27.36 32.97
CA LEU A 25 48.97 27.25 31.63
C LEU A 25 48.41 25.83 31.48
N ALA A 26 47.16 25.63 31.87
CA ALA A 26 46.40 24.49 31.39
C ALA A 26 46.08 24.75 29.93
N MET A 27 46.90 24.21 29.01
CA MET A 27 46.45 23.96 27.65
C MET A 27 45.31 22.96 27.76
N GLY A 28 44.09 23.47 27.87
CA GLY A 28 42.88 22.69 27.72
C GLY A 28 42.87 22.17 26.28
N VAL A 29 43.38 20.95 26.10
CA VAL A 29 43.03 20.17 24.92
C VAL A 29 41.54 19.95 25.03
N ALA A 30 40.77 20.75 24.30
CA ALA A 30 39.36 20.48 24.08
C ALA A 30 39.31 19.14 23.35
N ILE A 31 39.11 18.06 24.12
CA ILE A 31 38.68 16.79 23.57
C ILE A 31 37.29 17.11 23.01
N ALA A 32 37.24 17.34 21.70
CA ALA A 32 35.98 17.36 20.98
C ALA A 32 35.31 16.02 21.28
N GLN A 33 34.29 16.05 22.14
CA GLN A 33 33.40 14.91 22.23
C GLN A 33 32.91 14.68 20.80
N PRO A 34 33.03 13.46 20.24
CA PRO A 34 32.35 13.16 19.00
C PRO A 34 30.89 13.49 19.26
N GLY A 35 30.38 14.53 18.59
CA GLY A 35 28.98 14.89 18.67
C GLY A 35 28.21 13.61 18.40
N THR A 36 27.33 13.22 19.32
CA THR A 36 26.35 12.20 19.02
C THR A 36 25.68 12.66 17.73
N ALA A 37 25.93 11.95 16.63
CA ALA A 37 25.15 12.15 15.42
C ALA A 37 23.70 11.99 15.85
N GLU A 38 22.96 13.10 15.88
CA GLU A 38 21.55 13.08 16.22
C GLU A 38 20.92 12.13 15.21
N ALA A 39 20.42 10.99 15.69
CA ALA A 39 19.80 10.01 14.81
C ALA A 39 18.69 10.74 14.06
N ALA A 40 18.71 10.69 12.73
CA ALA A 40 17.70 11.36 11.91
C ALA A 40 16.31 10.95 12.40
N ALA A 41 15.48 11.95 12.74
CA ALA A 41 14.13 11.70 13.25
C ALA A 41 13.31 10.94 12.20
N SER A 42 12.70 9.81 12.59
CA SER A 42 11.84 9.05 11.68
C SER A 42 10.56 9.83 11.36
N LEU A 43 9.92 9.51 10.23
CA LEU A 43 8.64 10.11 9.84
C LEU A 43 7.57 9.92 10.93
N ARG A 44 7.59 8.77 11.62
CA ARG A 44 6.77 8.51 12.82
C ARG A 44 6.94 9.58 13.87
N SER A 45 8.18 9.81 14.31
CA SER A 45 8.47 10.76 15.39
C SER A 45 8.17 12.20 15.00
N LEU A 46 8.40 12.56 13.73
CA LEU A 46 8.06 13.88 13.19
C LEU A 46 6.54 14.08 13.11
N ALA A 47 5.78 13.06 12.67
CA ALA A 47 4.32 13.10 12.66
C ALA A 47 3.73 13.18 14.07
N ASP A 48 4.26 12.40 15.01
CA ASP A 48 3.87 12.45 16.44
C ASP A 48 4.09 13.85 17.01
N ALA A 49 5.21 14.51 16.70
CA ALA A 49 5.50 15.89 17.13
C ALA A 49 4.53 16.93 16.56
N LYS A 50 3.87 16.63 15.43
CA LYS A 50 2.80 17.45 14.85
C LYS A 50 1.39 17.06 15.32
N GLY A 51 1.26 16.03 16.16
CA GLY A 51 -0.04 15.47 16.54
C GLY A 51 -0.81 14.95 15.32
N ARG A 52 -0.10 14.29 14.40
CA ARG A 52 -0.65 13.70 13.17
C ARG A 52 -0.26 12.24 13.05
N ASP A 53 -1.09 11.47 12.38
CA ASP A 53 -0.74 10.11 12.00
C ASP A 53 0.04 10.11 10.66
N ILE A 54 1.04 9.24 10.57
CA ILE A 54 1.57 8.75 9.31
C ILE A 54 1.38 7.24 9.27
N GLY A 55 0.55 6.79 8.34
CA GLY A 55 0.16 5.39 8.21
C GLY A 55 0.61 4.75 6.91
N PHE A 56 0.46 3.42 6.83
CA PHE A 56 0.69 2.65 5.61
C PHE A 56 -0.33 1.52 5.47
N ALA A 57 -0.60 1.12 4.22
CA ALA A 57 -1.35 -0.09 3.89
C ALA A 57 -0.47 -1.34 4.00
N LEU A 58 -0.99 -2.38 4.65
CA LEU A 58 -0.28 -3.61 4.97
C LEU A 58 -0.99 -4.85 4.40
N ASP A 59 -0.26 -5.61 3.59
CA ASP A 59 -0.42 -7.06 3.44
C ASP A 59 0.41 -7.76 4.52
N PRO A 60 -0.21 -8.49 5.47
CA PRO A 60 0.51 -9.07 6.61
C PRO A 60 1.62 -10.05 6.21
N ASN A 61 1.56 -10.64 5.01
CA ASN A 61 2.61 -11.53 4.52
C ASN A 61 3.95 -10.81 4.31
N ARG A 62 3.93 -9.49 4.10
CA ARG A 62 5.14 -8.68 3.88
C ARG A 62 5.96 -8.47 5.14
N LEU A 63 5.38 -8.67 6.32
CA LEU A 63 6.12 -8.59 7.60
C LEU A 63 7.21 -9.65 7.75
N SER A 64 7.20 -10.69 6.92
CA SER A 64 8.27 -11.70 6.87
C SER A 64 9.55 -11.20 6.19
N GLU A 65 9.48 -10.09 5.44
CA GLU A 65 10.63 -9.49 4.78
C GLU A 65 11.29 -8.44 5.69
N GLY A 66 12.56 -8.69 6.05
CA GLY A 66 13.32 -7.86 6.99
C GLY A 66 13.32 -6.37 6.66
N PRO A 67 13.74 -5.96 5.43
CA PRO A 67 13.72 -4.55 5.03
C PRO A 67 12.34 -3.90 5.11
N TYR A 68 11.29 -4.60 4.65
CA TYR A 68 9.91 -4.11 4.72
C TYR A 68 9.50 -3.87 6.18
N LYS A 69 9.71 -4.86 7.04
CA LYS A 69 9.37 -4.77 8.46
C LYS A 69 10.15 -3.68 9.18
N GLN A 70 11.43 -3.48 8.86
CA GLN A 70 12.25 -2.43 9.45
C GLN A 70 11.67 -1.04 9.18
N ILE A 71 11.28 -0.75 7.93
CA ILE A 71 10.64 0.51 7.56
C ILE A 71 9.27 0.64 8.23
N ALA A 72 8.47 -0.43 8.20
CA ALA A 72 7.14 -0.47 8.81
C ALA A 72 7.19 -0.15 10.32
N ASP A 73 8.18 -0.68 11.04
CA ASP A 73 8.36 -0.47 12.48
C ASP A 73 8.79 0.98 12.78
N ALA A 74 9.77 1.49 12.03
CA ALA A 74 10.43 2.77 12.31
C ALA A 74 9.62 4.00 11.87
N GLU A 75 8.93 3.94 10.73
CA GLU A 75 8.47 5.13 10.01
C GLU A 75 6.98 5.46 10.19
N PHE A 76 6.19 4.54 10.76
CA PHE A 76 4.73 4.71 10.83
C PHE A 76 4.15 4.56 12.24
N ASN A 77 3.08 5.28 12.55
CA ASN A 77 2.29 5.15 13.80
C ASN A 77 0.87 4.60 13.57
N LEU A 78 0.49 4.31 12.33
CA LEU A 78 -0.83 3.79 11.96
C LEU A 78 -0.72 2.71 10.89
N VAL A 79 -1.59 1.70 10.97
CA VAL A 79 -1.68 0.61 10.00
C VAL A 79 -3.10 0.53 9.45
N VAL A 80 -3.20 0.32 8.14
CA VAL A 80 -4.43 -0.07 7.44
C VAL A 80 -4.25 -1.46 6.87
N ALA A 81 -5.23 -2.35 7.05
CA ALA A 81 -5.21 -3.65 6.37
C ALA A 81 -5.56 -3.45 4.89
N GLU A 82 -4.61 -3.71 3.97
CA GLU A 82 -4.81 -3.44 2.53
C GLU A 82 -5.97 -4.27 1.95
N ASN A 83 -6.01 -5.56 2.31
CA ASN A 83 -7.04 -6.49 1.84
C ASN A 83 -7.64 -7.37 2.96
N ALA A 84 -6.91 -7.56 4.06
CA ALA A 84 -7.20 -8.59 5.05
C ALA A 84 -8.51 -8.38 5.84
N MET A 85 -9.12 -7.19 5.76
CA MET A 85 -10.37 -6.84 6.44
C MET A 85 -11.56 -6.61 5.48
N LYS A 86 -11.37 -6.76 4.16
CA LYS A 86 -12.44 -6.62 3.17
C LYS A 86 -13.43 -7.78 3.21
N TRP A 87 -14.67 -7.54 2.79
CA TRP A 87 -15.80 -8.47 2.97
C TRP A 87 -15.52 -9.89 2.47
N SER A 88 -15.01 -10.07 1.25
CA SER A 88 -14.71 -11.42 0.73
C SER A 88 -13.67 -12.21 1.54
N VAL A 89 -12.81 -11.52 2.30
CA VAL A 89 -11.81 -12.14 3.18
C VAL A 89 -12.40 -12.45 4.55
N THR A 90 -13.17 -11.52 5.11
CA THR A 90 -13.71 -11.64 6.48
C THR A 90 -14.99 -12.45 6.57
N GLU A 91 -15.75 -12.59 5.49
CA GLU A 91 -16.97 -13.43 5.43
C GLU A 91 -17.09 -14.12 4.04
N PRO A 92 -16.18 -15.07 3.72
CA PRO A 92 -16.15 -15.73 2.42
C PRO A 92 -17.41 -16.56 2.12
N ASN A 93 -18.10 -17.05 3.15
CA ASN A 93 -19.39 -17.72 3.07
C ASN A 93 -20.38 -17.03 4.02
N ARG A 94 -21.66 -16.99 3.66
CA ARG A 94 -22.71 -16.32 4.45
C ARG A 94 -22.69 -16.78 5.90
N ASN A 95 -22.55 -15.83 6.83
CA ASN A 95 -22.48 -16.04 8.28
C ASN A 95 -21.29 -16.89 8.77
N GLN A 96 -20.26 -17.09 7.95
CA GLN A 96 -19.02 -17.78 8.33
C GLN A 96 -17.86 -16.80 8.25
N PHE A 97 -17.46 -16.28 9.41
CA PHE A 97 -16.42 -15.28 9.49
C PHE A 97 -15.02 -15.88 9.57
N SER A 98 -14.05 -15.20 8.95
CA SER A 98 -12.63 -15.54 8.97
C SER A 98 -11.80 -14.31 9.31
N PHE A 99 -11.23 -14.28 10.52
CA PHE A 99 -10.50 -13.11 11.01
C PHE A 99 -8.98 -13.25 10.97
N GLY A 100 -8.43 -14.43 10.66
CA GLY A 100 -7.01 -14.72 10.85
C GLY A 100 -6.04 -13.72 10.22
N GLN A 101 -6.30 -13.26 8.98
CA GLN A 101 -5.44 -12.28 8.32
C GLN A 101 -5.58 -10.87 8.95
N GLY A 102 -6.81 -10.45 9.26
CA GLY A 102 -7.03 -9.16 9.91
C GLY A 102 -6.52 -9.13 11.35
N ASP A 103 -6.63 -10.24 12.08
CA ASP A 103 -6.04 -10.42 13.40
C ASP A 103 -4.51 -10.33 13.35
N ALA A 104 -3.87 -10.87 12.30
CA ALA A 104 -2.42 -10.71 12.12
C ALA A 104 -2.03 -9.22 11.98
N VAL A 105 -2.80 -8.43 11.22
CA VAL A 105 -2.59 -6.98 11.09
C VAL A 105 -2.79 -6.27 12.44
N VAL A 106 -3.88 -6.56 13.15
CA VAL A 106 -4.19 -5.94 14.44
C VAL A 106 -3.15 -6.29 15.50
N ASN A 107 -2.75 -7.56 15.59
CA ASN A 107 -1.75 -8.03 16.54
C ASN A 107 -0.39 -7.38 16.28
N TYR A 108 0.01 -7.25 15.01
CA TYR A 108 1.22 -6.50 14.64
C TYR A 108 1.12 -5.03 15.05
N ALA A 109 0.00 -4.36 14.75
CA ALA A 109 -0.17 -2.95 15.09
C ALA A 109 -0.12 -2.72 16.61
N VAL A 110 -0.84 -3.53 17.41
CA VAL A 110 -0.80 -3.47 18.87
C VAL A 110 0.62 -3.73 19.39
N GLY A 111 1.28 -4.79 18.91
CA GLY A 111 2.64 -5.16 19.33
C GLY A 111 3.72 -4.15 18.93
N SER A 112 3.47 -3.31 17.92
CA SER A 112 4.39 -2.25 17.44
C SER A 112 3.96 -0.84 17.85
N ASN A 113 2.98 -0.74 18.77
CA ASN A 113 2.40 0.50 19.27
C ASN A 113 1.93 1.42 18.13
N LYS A 114 1.09 0.88 17.24
CA LYS A 114 0.47 1.58 16.12
C LYS A 114 -1.06 1.53 16.26
N LYS A 115 -1.72 2.58 15.79
CA LYS A 115 -3.19 2.61 15.66
C LYS A 115 -3.63 1.71 14.51
N VAL A 116 -4.82 1.11 14.62
CA VAL A 116 -5.46 0.39 13.51
C VAL A 116 -6.60 1.21 12.94
N TYR A 117 -6.52 1.52 11.66
CA TYR A 117 -7.62 2.10 10.89
C TYR A 117 -8.22 1.00 10.01
N GLY A 118 -9.49 0.69 10.23
CA GLY A 118 -10.17 -0.43 9.60
C GLY A 118 -10.62 -0.09 8.18
N HIS A 119 -10.23 -0.93 7.22
CA HIS A 119 -10.55 -0.77 5.81
C HIS A 119 -10.92 -2.14 5.21
N THR A 120 -12.12 -2.35 4.71
CA THR A 120 -13.32 -1.51 4.77
C THR A 120 -14.53 -2.42 4.97
N LEU A 121 -15.59 -1.91 5.61
CA LEU A 121 -16.77 -2.72 5.94
C LEU A 121 -17.67 -2.97 4.73
N VAL A 122 -17.93 -1.95 3.91
CA VAL A 122 -18.82 -2.07 2.75
C VAL A 122 -18.22 -1.37 1.54
N TRP A 123 -17.94 -2.15 0.51
CA TRP A 123 -17.44 -1.69 -0.78
C TRP A 123 -18.11 -2.47 -1.90
N HIS A 124 -18.28 -1.84 -3.07
CA HIS A 124 -18.85 -2.50 -4.25
C HIS A 124 -17.91 -3.56 -4.85
N ASN A 125 -16.61 -3.45 -4.59
CA ASN A 125 -15.60 -4.40 -5.01
C ASN A 125 -15.22 -5.34 -3.86
N GLN A 126 -14.66 -6.51 -4.19
CA GLN A 126 -14.29 -7.56 -3.24
C GLN A 126 -15.45 -7.99 -2.32
N MET A 127 -16.69 -7.96 -2.84
CA MET A 127 -17.85 -8.59 -2.20
C MET A 127 -17.76 -10.12 -2.39
N PRO A 128 -18.14 -10.93 -1.39
CA PRO A 128 -18.13 -12.38 -1.55
C PRO A 128 -19.22 -12.83 -2.53
N GLY A 129 -18.93 -13.85 -3.33
CA GLY A 129 -19.79 -14.28 -4.44
C GLY A 129 -21.21 -14.70 -4.05
N TRP A 130 -21.43 -15.11 -2.79
CA TRP A 130 -22.76 -15.47 -2.28
C TRP A 130 -23.71 -14.28 -2.17
N THR A 131 -23.22 -13.04 -2.23
CA THR A 131 -24.04 -11.83 -2.18
C THR A 131 -24.74 -11.52 -3.51
N SER A 132 -24.21 -12.00 -4.63
CA SER A 132 -24.62 -11.58 -5.99
C SER A 132 -26.09 -11.84 -6.33
N ASN A 133 -26.69 -12.86 -5.72
CA ASN A 133 -28.06 -13.30 -6.02
C ASN A 133 -29.08 -12.93 -4.93
N LEU A 134 -28.67 -12.15 -3.93
CA LEU A 134 -29.58 -11.75 -2.84
C LEU A 134 -30.60 -10.71 -3.32
N SER A 135 -31.82 -10.82 -2.78
CA SER A 135 -32.83 -9.77 -2.90
C SER A 135 -32.38 -8.50 -2.15
N GLY A 136 -33.01 -7.36 -2.40
CA GLY A 136 -32.72 -6.11 -1.67
C GLY A 136 -32.78 -6.26 -0.14
N PRO A 137 -33.88 -6.78 0.42
CA PRO A 137 -33.99 -7.04 1.86
C PRO A 137 -32.95 -8.03 2.39
N ASP A 138 -32.66 -9.11 1.66
CA ASP A 138 -31.67 -10.11 2.08
C ASP A 138 -30.25 -9.56 2.04
N LEU A 139 -29.92 -8.74 1.04
CA LEU A 139 -28.61 -8.09 0.91
C LEU A 139 -28.43 -7.03 2.01
N LEU A 140 -29.47 -6.27 2.33
CA LEU A 140 -29.45 -5.33 3.45
C LEU A 140 -29.22 -6.05 4.79
N ALA A 141 -29.93 -7.16 5.02
CA ALA A 141 -29.73 -7.98 6.22
C ALA A 141 -28.32 -8.57 6.29
N ALA A 142 -27.80 -9.08 5.16
CA ALA A 142 -26.45 -9.59 5.05
C ALA A 142 -25.39 -8.51 5.33
N MET A 143 -25.56 -7.30 4.79
CA MET A 143 -24.68 -6.16 5.04
C MET A 143 -24.65 -5.77 6.51
N LYS A 144 -25.81 -5.69 7.16
CA LYS A 144 -25.89 -5.38 8.60
C LYS A 144 -25.23 -6.48 9.46
N ASN A 145 -25.46 -7.75 9.12
CA ASN A 145 -24.82 -8.87 9.80
C ASN A 145 -23.30 -8.86 9.61
N HIS A 146 -22.82 -8.59 8.40
CA HIS A 146 -21.41 -8.46 8.09
C HIS A 146 -20.74 -7.38 8.94
N ILE A 147 -21.31 -6.17 8.94
CA ILE A 147 -20.82 -5.03 9.73
C ILE A 147 -20.78 -5.40 11.22
N ALA A 148 -21.86 -6.00 11.74
CA ALA A 148 -21.92 -6.42 13.13
C ALA A 148 -20.84 -7.45 13.49
N GLY A 149 -20.60 -8.43 12.62
CA GLY A 149 -19.56 -9.45 12.82
C GLY A 149 -18.16 -8.87 12.78
N VAL A 150 -17.82 -8.08 11.75
CA VAL A 150 -16.47 -7.53 11.57
C VAL A 150 -16.16 -6.42 12.56
N ALA A 151 -16.98 -5.36 12.60
CA ALA A 151 -16.73 -4.24 13.52
C ALA A 151 -16.89 -4.67 14.98
N GLY A 152 -17.79 -5.61 15.27
CA GLY A 152 -17.94 -6.20 16.60
C GLY A 152 -16.73 -7.03 17.05
N HIS A 153 -16.14 -7.82 16.16
CA HIS A 153 -14.93 -8.61 16.45
C HIS A 153 -13.72 -7.72 16.80
N TYR A 154 -13.56 -6.60 16.10
CA TYR A 154 -12.46 -5.65 16.31
C TYR A 154 -12.77 -4.50 17.27
N LYS A 155 -13.91 -4.56 17.97
CA LYS A 155 -14.38 -3.51 18.86
C LYS A 155 -13.30 -3.06 19.86
N GLY A 156 -13.04 -1.77 19.92
CA GLY A 156 -12.04 -1.17 20.81
C GLY A 156 -10.58 -1.36 20.41
N LYS A 157 -10.29 -2.10 19.32
CA LYS A 157 -8.94 -2.22 18.74
C LYS A 157 -8.76 -1.36 17.49
N VAL A 158 -9.85 -1.16 16.73
CA VAL A 158 -9.90 -0.27 15.58
C VAL A 158 -10.47 1.07 16.01
N PHE A 159 -9.71 2.16 15.84
CA PHE A 159 -10.15 3.49 16.31
C PHE A 159 -11.06 4.20 15.30
N ALA A 160 -10.99 3.82 14.03
CA ALA A 160 -11.79 4.38 12.94
C ALA A 160 -12.00 3.34 11.84
N TRP A 161 -13.17 3.38 11.19
CA TRP A 161 -13.52 2.52 10.07
C TRP A 161 -13.84 3.34 8.82
N ASP A 162 -13.31 2.94 7.67
CA ASP A 162 -14.01 3.14 6.41
C ASP A 162 -15.25 2.25 6.41
N VAL A 163 -16.40 2.82 6.79
CA VAL A 163 -17.67 2.10 6.82
C VAL A 163 -18.16 1.85 5.41
N VAL A 164 -18.07 2.88 4.57
CA VAL A 164 -18.49 2.84 3.17
C VAL A 164 -17.35 3.36 2.31
N ASN A 165 -16.93 2.53 1.36
CA ASN A 165 -15.90 2.87 0.39
C ASN A 165 -16.52 3.07 -1.01
N GLU A 166 -16.12 4.15 -1.69
CA GLU A 166 -16.37 4.40 -3.12
C GLU A 166 -17.84 4.31 -3.56
N ALA A 167 -18.75 4.89 -2.78
CA ALA A 167 -20.18 4.85 -3.07
C ALA A 167 -20.64 5.77 -4.21
N PHE A 168 -19.76 6.65 -4.69
CA PHE A 168 -20.07 7.61 -5.75
C PHE A 168 -19.40 7.22 -7.06
N ALA A 169 -20.12 7.45 -8.15
CA ALA A 169 -19.68 7.13 -9.50
C ALA A 169 -18.53 8.06 -9.94
N ASP A 170 -17.78 7.58 -10.93
CA ASP A 170 -16.73 8.37 -11.56
C ASP A 170 -17.32 9.44 -12.50
N GLY A 171 -16.50 10.45 -12.80
CA GLY A 171 -16.87 11.57 -13.66
C GLY A 171 -17.56 12.72 -12.93
N GLY A 172 -18.29 13.54 -13.68
CA GLY A 172 -18.79 14.85 -13.25
C GLY A 172 -20.24 14.89 -12.75
N SER A 173 -20.92 13.74 -12.60
CA SER A 173 -22.35 13.74 -12.25
C SER A 173 -22.62 13.89 -10.74
N GLY A 174 -21.68 13.46 -9.89
CA GLY A 174 -21.94 13.30 -8.46
C GLY A 174 -22.94 12.18 -8.13
N GLY A 175 -23.24 11.31 -9.10
CA GLY A 175 -24.20 10.21 -8.96
C GLY A 175 -23.70 9.09 -8.06
N ARG A 176 -24.63 8.20 -7.67
CA ARG A 176 -24.30 6.95 -6.97
C ARG A 176 -23.61 5.97 -7.91
N ARG A 177 -22.65 5.21 -7.38
CA ARG A 177 -21.99 4.15 -8.13
C ARG A 177 -22.97 3.04 -8.46
N ASP A 178 -22.93 2.59 -9.71
CA ASP A 178 -23.68 1.40 -10.13
C ASP A 178 -23.10 0.16 -9.46
N SER A 179 -23.87 -0.47 -8.58
CA SER A 179 -23.46 -1.61 -7.76
C SER A 179 -24.68 -2.39 -7.28
N ILE A 180 -24.53 -3.66 -6.91
CA ILE A 180 -25.66 -4.45 -6.37
C ILE A 180 -26.24 -3.83 -5.11
N LEU A 181 -25.41 -3.16 -4.29
CA LEU A 181 -25.85 -2.40 -3.12
C LEU A 181 -26.82 -1.29 -3.54
N GLN A 182 -26.43 -0.48 -4.53
CA GLN A 182 -27.26 0.62 -5.01
C GLN A 182 -28.49 0.13 -5.80
N GLN A 183 -28.36 -0.90 -6.62
CA GLN A 183 -29.45 -1.43 -7.46
C GLN A 183 -30.51 -2.18 -6.65
N ARG A 184 -30.11 -2.93 -5.61
CA ARG A 184 -31.02 -3.83 -4.88
C ARG A 184 -31.55 -3.22 -3.58
N ILE A 185 -30.72 -2.49 -2.84
CA ILE A 185 -31.13 -1.84 -1.58
C ILE A 185 -31.64 -0.42 -1.84
N GLY A 186 -31.03 0.31 -2.77
CA GLY A 186 -31.36 1.71 -3.04
C GLY A 186 -30.67 2.68 -2.08
N ASN A 187 -31.04 3.96 -2.13
CA ASN A 187 -30.28 5.07 -1.49
C ASN A 187 -30.04 4.94 0.02
N SER A 188 -30.80 4.10 0.73
CA SER A 188 -30.64 3.91 2.19
C SER A 188 -29.40 3.10 2.57
N TRP A 189 -28.80 2.32 1.67
CA TRP A 189 -27.75 1.35 2.04
C TRP A 189 -26.56 1.98 2.79
N ILE A 190 -26.20 3.22 2.42
CA ILE A 190 -25.10 3.96 3.06
C ILE A 190 -25.47 4.31 4.51
N GLU A 191 -26.63 4.95 4.72
CA GLU A 191 -27.10 5.31 6.07
C GLU A 191 -27.23 4.06 6.96
N GLU A 192 -27.79 2.99 6.40
CA GLU A 192 -27.96 1.72 7.11
C GLU A 192 -26.61 1.10 7.52
N ALA A 193 -25.58 1.23 6.68
CA ALA A 193 -24.23 0.78 7.02
C ALA A 193 -23.64 1.58 8.20
N PHE A 194 -23.77 2.91 8.17
CA PHE A 194 -23.30 3.78 9.27
C PHE A 194 -24.03 3.52 10.59
N ARG A 195 -25.35 3.32 10.55
CA ARG A 195 -26.14 2.97 11.75
C ARG A 195 -25.73 1.60 12.30
N ALA A 196 -25.53 0.60 11.43
CA ALA A 196 -25.07 -0.73 11.84
C ALA A 196 -23.65 -0.67 12.45
N ALA A 197 -22.74 0.10 11.85
CA ALA A 197 -21.37 0.23 12.34
C ALA A 197 -21.34 0.91 13.71
N ARG A 198 -22.14 1.97 13.92
CA ARG A 198 -22.28 2.62 15.23
C ARG A 198 -22.83 1.66 16.29
N ALA A 199 -23.78 0.80 15.94
CA ALA A 199 -24.34 -0.18 16.87
C ALA A 199 -23.30 -1.26 17.26
N ALA A 200 -22.48 -1.69 16.31
CA ALA A 200 -21.43 -2.69 16.53
C ALA A 200 -20.29 -2.16 17.42
N ASP A 201 -19.75 -0.98 17.08
CA ASP A 201 -18.72 -0.30 17.87
C ASP A 201 -19.05 1.18 18.08
N PRO A 202 -19.65 1.53 19.24
CA PRO A 202 -19.91 2.92 19.59
C PRO A 202 -18.67 3.79 19.77
N GLY A 203 -17.48 3.21 19.99
CA GLY A 203 -16.24 3.93 20.26
C GLY A 203 -15.41 4.27 19.02
N ALA A 204 -15.63 3.57 17.90
CA ALA A 204 -14.90 3.83 16.66
C ALA A 204 -15.44 5.09 15.94
N LYS A 205 -14.54 5.83 15.30
CA LYS A 205 -14.92 6.87 14.32
C LYS A 205 -15.41 6.20 13.02
N LEU A 206 -16.46 6.74 12.42
CA LEU A 206 -17.09 6.19 11.23
C LEU A 206 -16.86 7.12 10.04
N CYS A 207 -16.12 6.65 9.05
CA CYS A 207 -15.71 7.41 7.88
C CYS A 207 -16.37 6.91 6.59
N ILE A 208 -16.63 7.83 5.66
CA ILE A 208 -16.82 7.51 4.24
C ILE A 208 -15.50 7.78 3.51
N ASN A 209 -15.08 6.91 2.59
CA ASN A 209 -13.81 7.01 1.89
C ASN A 209 -14.02 6.91 0.37
N ASP A 210 -13.35 7.75 -0.43
CA ASP A 210 -13.49 7.76 -1.89
C ASP A 210 -12.31 8.43 -2.61
N TYR A 211 -12.04 8.06 -3.87
CA TYR A 211 -11.04 8.69 -4.74
C TYR A 211 -11.64 9.73 -5.69
N SER A 212 -10.75 10.53 -6.29
CA SER A 212 -11.11 11.65 -7.19
C SER A 212 -11.99 12.68 -6.49
N THR A 213 -11.85 12.78 -5.17
CA THR A 213 -12.62 13.71 -4.33
C THR A 213 -11.73 14.73 -3.64
N ASP A 214 -10.43 14.73 -3.93
CA ASP A 214 -9.41 15.52 -3.27
C ASP A 214 -9.57 17.03 -3.52
N GLY A 215 -10.04 17.42 -4.71
CA GLY A 215 -10.43 18.80 -5.06
C GLY A 215 -11.94 19.03 -5.03
N ILE A 216 -12.37 20.29 -5.23
CA ILE A 216 -13.79 20.65 -5.31
C ILE A 216 -14.31 20.27 -6.69
N ASN A 217 -15.18 19.26 -6.74
CA ASN A 217 -15.83 18.81 -7.96
C ASN A 217 -17.23 18.25 -7.64
N ALA A 218 -17.92 17.72 -8.64
CA ALA A 218 -19.27 17.16 -8.46
C ALA A 218 -19.29 15.97 -7.49
N LYS A 219 -18.31 15.07 -7.56
CA LYS A 219 -18.20 13.88 -6.71
C LYS A 219 -17.95 14.27 -5.25
N SER A 220 -16.95 15.11 -4.98
CA SER A 220 -16.69 15.60 -3.62
C SER A 220 -17.85 16.45 -3.08
N THR A 221 -18.55 17.20 -3.93
CA THR A 221 -19.76 17.95 -3.52
C THR A 221 -20.93 17.04 -3.18
N ALA A 222 -21.07 15.91 -3.87
CA ALA A 222 -22.09 14.92 -3.55
C ALA A 222 -21.83 14.23 -2.20
N ILE A 223 -20.55 13.92 -1.89
CA ILE A 223 -20.15 13.46 -0.55
C ILE A 223 -20.41 14.56 0.49
N TYR A 224 -20.04 15.81 0.22
CA TYR A 224 -20.29 16.94 1.12
C TYR A 224 -21.78 17.08 1.48
N ASN A 225 -22.66 16.99 0.47
CA ASN A 225 -24.10 17.04 0.67
C ASN A 225 -24.62 15.86 1.49
N LEU A 226 -24.07 14.65 1.28
CA LEU A 226 -24.38 13.48 2.09
C LEU A 226 -23.98 13.67 3.56
N VAL A 227 -22.75 14.12 3.82
CA VAL A 227 -22.27 14.39 5.19
C VAL A 227 -23.17 15.42 5.86
N ARG A 228 -23.47 16.53 5.17
CA ARG A 228 -24.36 17.58 5.69
C ARG A 228 -25.75 17.04 6.04
N ASP A 229 -26.34 16.22 5.18
CA ASP A 229 -27.63 15.57 5.43
C ASP A 229 -27.57 14.59 6.62
N PHE A 230 -26.51 13.78 6.72
CA PHE A 230 -26.32 12.86 7.83
C PHE A 230 -26.19 13.61 9.15
N LYS A 231 -25.40 14.69 9.18
CA LYS A 231 -25.25 15.55 10.36
C LYS A 231 -26.57 16.21 10.76
N SER A 232 -27.38 16.67 9.80
CA SER A 232 -28.67 17.32 10.12
C SER A 232 -29.72 16.36 10.67
N ARG A 233 -29.69 15.08 10.26
CA ARG A 233 -30.63 14.04 10.71
C ARG A 233 -30.10 13.15 11.84
N GLY A 234 -28.90 13.41 12.35
CA GLY A 234 -28.28 12.59 13.40
C GLY A 234 -27.90 11.18 12.96
N VAL A 235 -27.60 10.98 11.67
CA VAL A 235 -26.95 9.76 11.18
C VAL A 235 -25.49 9.78 11.64
N PRO A 236 -24.95 8.70 12.23
CA PRO A 236 -23.56 8.66 12.65
C PRO A 236 -22.62 8.84 11.46
N ILE A 237 -21.78 9.88 11.50
CA ILE A 237 -20.65 10.07 10.58
C ILE A 237 -19.66 11.01 11.25
N ASP A 238 -18.41 10.58 11.34
CA ASP A 238 -17.38 11.27 12.10
C ASP A 238 -16.26 11.80 11.22
N CYS A 239 -16.08 11.24 10.02
CA CYS A 239 -14.96 11.55 9.15
C CYS A 239 -15.22 11.34 7.65
N VAL A 240 -14.37 11.97 6.85
CA VAL A 240 -14.25 11.72 5.40
C VAL A 240 -12.79 11.40 5.06
N GLY A 241 -12.59 10.26 4.42
CA GLY A 241 -11.32 9.84 3.83
C GLY A 241 -11.21 10.29 2.38
N PHE A 242 -10.05 10.83 2.03
CA PHE A 242 -9.67 11.21 0.67
C PHE A 242 -8.53 10.30 0.26
N GLN A 243 -8.78 9.37 -0.67
CA GLN A 243 -7.79 8.36 -1.04
C GLN A 243 -6.49 9.02 -1.54
N ALA A 244 -6.58 10.10 -2.31
CA ALA A 244 -5.43 10.78 -2.90
C ALA A 244 -4.52 9.86 -3.73
N HIS A 245 -5.13 9.04 -4.59
CA HIS A 245 -4.43 8.40 -5.71
C HIS A 245 -4.16 9.44 -6.80
N LEU A 246 -3.01 10.10 -6.72
CA LEU A 246 -2.67 11.25 -7.54
C LEU A 246 -1.73 10.89 -8.68
N ILE A 247 -1.61 11.81 -9.64
CA ILE A 247 -0.62 11.75 -10.71
C ILE A 247 0.41 12.85 -10.44
N VAL A 248 1.68 12.58 -10.72
CA VAL A 248 2.76 13.59 -10.61
C VAL A 248 2.37 14.89 -11.33
N GLY A 249 2.49 16.01 -10.63
CA GLY A 249 2.14 17.36 -11.05
C GLY A 249 0.65 17.71 -10.94
N GLN A 250 -0.18 16.82 -10.40
CA GLN A 250 -1.66 16.95 -10.43
C GLN A 250 -2.32 17.00 -9.04
N VAL A 251 -1.61 17.42 -7.99
CA VAL A 251 -2.25 17.73 -6.69
C VAL A 251 -3.22 18.90 -6.87
N PRO A 252 -4.54 18.73 -6.64
CA PRO A 252 -5.52 19.78 -6.88
C PRO A 252 -5.18 21.08 -6.16
N GLY A 253 -5.31 22.22 -6.86
CA GLY A 253 -4.99 23.54 -6.31
C GLY A 253 -5.91 23.95 -5.16
N ASP A 254 -7.12 23.39 -5.11
CA ASP A 254 -8.17 23.66 -4.14
C ASP A 254 -8.31 22.55 -3.08
N MET A 255 -7.38 21.60 -3.00
CA MET A 255 -7.47 20.46 -2.07
C MET A 255 -7.60 20.92 -0.61
N GLN A 256 -6.86 21.93 -0.18
CA GLN A 256 -6.99 22.47 1.19
C GLN A 256 -8.39 23.04 1.45
N ALA A 257 -8.94 23.83 0.52
CA ALA A 257 -10.28 24.41 0.65
C ALA A 257 -11.35 23.31 0.65
N ASN A 258 -11.15 22.27 -0.16
CA ASN A 258 -12.02 21.11 -0.20
C ASN A 258 -12.01 20.35 1.14
N LEU A 259 -10.84 20.07 1.72
CA LEU A 259 -10.75 19.44 3.04
C LEU A 259 -11.42 20.32 4.12
N GLN A 260 -11.16 21.64 4.09
CA GLN A 260 -11.70 22.58 5.07
C GLN A 260 -13.23 22.55 5.10
N ARG A 261 -13.93 22.58 3.95
CA ARG A 261 -15.40 22.59 3.93
C ARG A 261 -16.01 21.36 4.62
N PHE A 262 -15.37 20.19 4.57
CA PHE A 262 -15.85 19.03 5.32
C PHE A 262 -15.65 19.22 6.82
N THR A 263 -14.51 19.75 7.23
CA THR A 263 -14.25 20.02 8.66
C THR A 263 -15.18 21.09 9.24
N ASP A 264 -15.66 22.02 8.41
CA ASP A 264 -16.68 23.02 8.77
C ASP A 264 -18.06 22.39 9.05
N LEU A 265 -18.34 21.19 8.53
CA LEU A 265 -19.51 20.38 8.91
C LEU A 265 -19.32 19.63 10.25
N GLY A 266 -18.16 19.79 10.89
CA GLY A 266 -17.85 19.19 12.19
C GLY A 266 -17.41 17.73 12.14
N VAL A 267 -16.96 17.24 10.97
CA VAL A 267 -16.31 15.92 10.82
C VAL A 267 -14.79 16.08 10.71
N ASP A 268 -14.05 15.01 11.00
CA ASP A 268 -12.61 14.96 10.73
C ASP A 268 -12.35 14.62 9.26
N VAL A 269 -11.13 14.89 8.78
CA VAL A 269 -10.69 14.45 7.45
C VAL A 269 -9.37 13.70 7.54
N ARG A 270 -9.08 12.86 6.56
CA ARG A 270 -7.82 12.10 6.46
C ARG A 270 -7.44 11.90 5.00
N VAL A 271 -6.14 11.92 4.70
CA VAL A 271 -5.63 11.35 3.45
C VAL A 271 -5.35 9.86 3.69
N THR A 272 -6.05 8.99 2.98
CA THR A 272 -6.22 7.57 3.37
C THR A 272 -5.40 6.59 2.54
N GLU A 273 -5.03 6.92 1.30
CA GLU A 273 -4.41 5.97 0.36
C GLU A 273 -3.39 6.65 -0.56
N LEU A 274 -2.57 7.57 -0.02
CA LEU A 274 -1.69 8.40 -0.83
C LEU A 274 -0.68 7.57 -1.61
N ASP A 275 -0.74 7.71 -2.92
CA ASP A 275 0.30 7.38 -3.87
C ASP A 275 0.29 8.43 -4.99
N ILE A 276 1.45 8.70 -5.60
CA ILE A 276 1.57 9.73 -6.63
C ILE A 276 2.26 9.12 -7.84
N ARG A 277 1.50 8.44 -8.69
CA ARG A 277 2.05 7.68 -9.81
C ARG A 277 2.62 8.57 -10.91
N MET A 278 3.54 7.99 -11.68
CA MET A 278 4.11 8.60 -12.88
C MET A 278 4.20 7.59 -14.01
N SER A 279 4.28 8.08 -15.26
CA SER A 279 4.70 7.25 -16.38
C SER A 279 6.12 6.72 -16.15
N THR A 280 6.34 5.44 -16.39
CA THR A 280 7.64 4.78 -16.27
C THR A 280 8.40 4.79 -17.61
N PRO A 281 9.75 4.79 -17.61
CA PRO A 281 10.63 4.79 -16.44
C PRO A 281 10.61 6.11 -15.66
N ALA A 282 10.84 6.01 -14.34
CA ALA A 282 11.09 7.17 -13.50
C ALA A 282 12.38 7.88 -13.91
N ASN A 283 12.47 9.19 -13.66
CA ASN A 283 13.69 9.96 -13.84
C ASN A 283 13.76 11.07 -12.79
N SER A 284 14.93 11.72 -12.67
CA SER A 284 15.20 12.72 -11.63
C SER A 284 14.20 13.89 -11.63
N SER A 285 13.72 14.31 -12.81
CA SER A 285 12.73 15.39 -12.92
C SER A 285 11.36 14.96 -12.39
N LYS A 286 10.86 13.80 -12.81
CA LYS A 286 9.58 13.25 -12.30
C LYS A 286 9.63 12.99 -10.79
N LEU A 287 10.76 12.47 -10.29
CA LEU A 287 10.96 12.22 -8.86
C LEU A 287 11.03 13.51 -8.05
N ALA A 288 11.62 14.58 -8.58
CA ALA A 288 11.62 15.89 -7.94
C ALA A 288 10.20 16.49 -7.86
N THR A 289 9.41 16.38 -8.93
CA THR A 289 8.00 16.81 -8.93
C THR A 289 7.17 15.98 -7.95
N GLN A 290 7.33 14.65 -7.96
CA GLN A 290 6.68 13.77 -6.99
C GLN A 290 7.00 14.16 -5.54
N ALA A 291 8.27 14.48 -5.24
CA ALA A 291 8.66 14.92 -3.91
C ALA A 291 7.97 16.23 -3.49
N ALA A 292 7.87 17.19 -4.41
CA ALA A 292 7.13 18.44 -4.17
C ALA A 292 5.63 18.19 -3.93
N ASP A 293 5.03 17.25 -4.66
CA ASP A 293 3.63 16.89 -4.51
C ASP A 293 3.35 16.19 -3.17
N TYR A 294 4.18 15.23 -2.76
CA TYR A 294 4.10 14.61 -1.43
C TYR A 294 4.18 15.67 -0.33
N LYS A 295 5.19 16.57 -0.40
CA LYS A 295 5.34 17.68 0.55
C LYS A 295 4.09 18.58 0.58
N LYS A 296 3.52 18.88 -0.58
CA LYS A 296 2.30 19.68 -0.70
C LYS A 296 1.11 19.02 0.00
N VAL A 297 0.87 17.73 -0.22
CA VAL A 297 -0.24 16.99 0.43
C VAL A 297 -0.09 16.97 1.95
N PHE A 298 1.12 16.70 2.47
CA PHE A 298 1.37 16.74 3.91
C PHE A 298 1.16 18.13 4.51
N ASN A 299 1.66 19.19 3.85
CA ASN A 299 1.43 20.57 4.28
C ASN A 299 -0.06 20.95 4.30
N ILE A 300 -0.83 20.50 3.30
CA ILE A 300 -2.28 20.71 3.25
C ILE A 300 -2.96 20.07 4.47
N CYS A 301 -2.62 18.82 4.80
CA CYS A 301 -3.18 18.17 5.99
C CYS A 301 -2.76 18.87 7.29
N LEU A 302 -1.51 19.35 7.39
CA LEU A 302 -1.06 20.11 8.56
C LEU A 302 -1.80 21.45 8.71
N ALA A 303 -2.16 22.10 7.59
CA ALA A 303 -2.89 23.37 7.59
C ALA A 303 -4.37 23.22 7.99
N VAL A 304 -4.98 22.04 7.80
CA VAL A 304 -6.37 21.77 8.18
C VAL A 304 -6.41 21.18 9.58
N ALA A 305 -6.94 21.93 10.55
CA ALA A 305 -6.87 21.58 11.98
C ALA A 305 -7.43 20.19 12.32
N ARG A 306 -8.50 19.77 11.63
CA ARG A 306 -9.15 18.46 11.82
C ARG A 306 -8.70 17.39 10.82
N CYS A 307 -7.66 17.65 10.02
CA CYS A 307 -7.02 16.58 9.26
C CYS A 307 -6.17 15.73 10.20
N GLN A 308 -6.48 14.45 10.33
CA GLN A 308 -5.88 13.58 11.35
C GLN A 308 -4.51 13.04 10.94
N GLY A 309 -4.19 13.04 9.64
CA GLY A 309 -2.93 12.52 9.13
C GLY A 309 -3.03 12.04 7.69
N VAL A 310 -1.94 11.41 7.25
CA VAL A 310 -1.76 10.87 5.89
C VAL A 310 -1.38 9.40 5.99
N THR A 311 -1.96 8.57 5.13
CA THR A 311 -1.59 7.15 4.98
C THR A 311 -1.09 6.96 3.57
N VAL A 312 0.04 6.29 3.39
CA VAL A 312 0.54 5.89 2.07
C VAL A 312 0.03 4.50 1.70
N TRP A 313 -0.35 4.29 0.44
CA TRP A 313 -0.94 3.01 0.00
C TRP A 313 0.13 1.96 -0.35
N GLY A 314 0.94 1.64 0.66
CA GLY A 314 2.09 0.74 0.58
C GLY A 314 3.37 1.41 1.06
N ILE A 315 4.45 0.63 1.16
CA ILE A 315 5.77 1.14 1.58
C ILE A 315 6.68 1.33 0.35
N THR A 316 6.82 0.30 -0.47
CA THR A 316 7.79 0.22 -1.57
C THR A 316 7.08 0.07 -2.91
N ASP A 317 7.64 0.71 -3.95
CA ASP A 317 7.22 0.57 -5.34
C ASP A 317 7.12 -0.91 -5.77
N LYS A 318 7.91 -1.81 -5.18
CA LYS A 318 7.98 -3.26 -5.43
C LYS A 318 6.61 -3.95 -5.32
N TYR A 319 5.78 -3.48 -4.40
CA TYR A 319 4.47 -4.07 -4.08
C TYR A 319 3.30 -3.14 -4.37
N SER A 320 3.56 -2.01 -5.03
CA SER A 320 2.52 -1.08 -5.40
C SER A 320 1.52 -1.74 -6.35
N TRP A 321 0.23 -1.50 -6.12
CA TRP A 321 -0.87 -1.92 -6.98
C TRP A 321 -0.86 -1.21 -8.35
N ILE A 322 -0.28 -0.01 -8.42
CA ILE A 322 -0.30 0.89 -9.58
C ILE A 322 0.07 0.21 -10.90
N PRO A 323 1.20 -0.54 -11.05
CA PRO A 323 1.53 -1.14 -12.33
C PRO A 323 0.51 -2.19 -12.82
N GLY A 324 -0.20 -2.84 -11.88
CA GLY A 324 -1.26 -3.80 -12.19
C GLY A 324 -2.58 -3.15 -12.63
N THR A 325 -2.83 -1.91 -12.20
CA THR A 325 -4.06 -1.17 -12.51
C THR A 325 -3.88 -0.14 -13.62
N PHE A 326 -2.71 0.48 -13.72
CA PHE A 326 -2.34 1.52 -14.66
C PHE A 326 -1.08 1.10 -15.44
N PRO A 327 -1.22 0.30 -16.52
CA PRO A 327 -0.09 -0.16 -17.31
C PRO A 327 0.77 1.00 -17.82
N GLY A 328 2.09 0.87 -17.66
CA GLY A 328 3.05 1.93 -18.01
C GLY A 328 3.22 3.01 -16.93
N GLU A 329 2.47 2.93 -15.83
CA GLU A 329 2.64 3.81 -14.67
C GLU A 329 3.18 3.04 -13.46
N GLY A 330 3.80 3.75 -12.53
CA GLY A 330 4.42 3.16 -11.35
C GLY A 330 5.24 4.18 -10.57
N ALA A 331 6.25 3.69 -9.85
CA ALA A 331 7.16 4.49 -9.04
C ALA A 331 6.42 5.49 -8.14
N ALA A 332 5.32 5.09 -7.51
CA ALA A 332 4.34 5.98 -6.89
C ALA A 332 4.58 6.25 -5.39
N LEU A 333 5.36 5.42 -4.71
CA LEU A 333 5.54 5.40 -3.25
C LEU A 333 6.83 6.10 -2.79
N ILE A 334 7.08 6.12 -1.48
CA ILE A 334 8.20 6.85 -0.86
C ILE A 334 9.53 6.08 -0.96
N TRP A 335 9.47 4.74 -1.01
CA TRP A 335 10.64 3.87 -1.21
C TRP A 335 10.58 3.17 -2.57
N ASP A 336 11.73 3.00 -3.20
CA ASP A 336 11.85 2.29 -4.47
C ASP A 336 11.77 0.76 -4.31
N ASP A 337 11.93 0.03 -5.41
CA ASP A 337 11.86 -1.44 -5.45
C ASP A 337 12.90 -2.15 -4.58
N ASN A 338 13.99 -1.46 -4.22
CA ASN A 338 15.10 -1.97 -3.41
C ASN A 338 15.08 -1.43 -1.98
N TYR A 339 13.97 -0.84 -1.54
CA TYR A 339 13.82 -0.21 -0.22
C TYR A 339 14.72 1.02 -0.01
N ALA A 340 15.26 1.61 -1.07
CA ALA A 340 15.99 2.87 -0.95
C ALA A 340 14.98 4.04 -0.90
N PRO A 341 15.20 5.03 0.01
CA PRO A 341 14.34 6.20 0.08
C PRO A 341 14.46 7.02 -1.21
N LYS A 342 13.32 7.40 -1.78
CA LYS A 342 13.23 8.32 -2.92
C LYS A 342 13.24 9.77 -2.41
N PRO A 343 13.42 10.78 -3.30
CA PRO A 343 13.33 12.20 -2.91
C PRO A 343 12.06 12.57 -2.14
N ALA A 344 10.96 11.84 -2.35
CA ALA A 344 9.72 11.98 -1.59
C ALA A 344 9.90 11.78 -0.08
N TYR A 345 10.80 10.90 0.38
CA TYR A 345 11.04 10.65 1.82
C TYR A 345 11.48 11.94 2.52
N GLN A 346 12.52 12.58 1.97
CA GLN A 346 13.06 13.82 2.53
C GLN A 346 12.03 14.94 2.50
N ALA A 347 11.25 15.03 1.42
CA ALA A 347 10.22 16.06 1.28
C ALA A 347 9.07 15.89 2.27
N VAL A 348 8.69 14.65 2.61
CA VAL A 348 7.73 14.35 3.67
C VAL A 348 8.31 14.67 5.05
N ALA A 349 9.57 14.29 5.31
CA ALA A 349 10.24 14.63 6.57
C ALA A 349 10.28 16.15 6.80
N GLU A 350 10.61 16.92 5.76
CA GLU A 350 10.64 18.38 5.81
C GLU A 350 9.25 18.98 6.08
N ALA A 351 8.19 18.44 5.45
CA ALA A 351 6.82 18.86 5.73
C ALA A 351 6.46 18.64 7.20
N LEU A 352 6.88 17.51 7.76
CA LEU A 352 6.68 17.16 9.16
C LEU A 352 7.64 17.88 10.12
N GLY A 353 8.53 18.73 9.61
CA GLY A 353 9.34 19.64 10.41
C GLY A 353 10.75 19.16 10.73
N SER A 354 11.31 18.21 9.97
CA SER A 354 12.76 18.06 9.97
C SER A 354 13.38 19.38 9.48
N GLY A 355 14.30 19.95 10.26
CA GLY A 355 15.03 21.15 9.82
C GLY A 355 15.71 20.89 8.48
N THR A 356 15.88 21.92 7.65
CA THR A 356 16.58 21.83 6.36
C THR A 356 18.08 21.65 6.58
N ASN A 357 18.50 20.52 7.14
CA ASN A 357 19.86 20.04 7.00
C ASN A 357 19.86 19.06 5.81
N PRO A 358 20.41 19.46 4.66
CA PRO A 358 20.63 18.52 3.57
C PRO A 358 21.74 17.56 3.98
N THR A 359 21.42 16.54 4.77
CA THR A 359 22.28 15.37 4.87
C THR A 359 22.05 14.54 3.63
N THR A 360 22.85 14.82 2.61
CA THR A 360 23.24 13.83 1.60
C THR A 360 23.53 12.50 2.31
N PRO A 361 22.92 11.36 1.92
CA PRO A 361 23.36 10.08 2.43
C PRO A 361 24.86 9.95 2.17
N ALA A 362 25.64 9.64 3.22
CA ALA A 362 27.06 9.37 3.06
C ALA A 362 27.23 8.26 1.99
N PRO A 363 28.17 8.41 1.03
CA PRO A 363 28.47 7.33 0.11
C PRO A 363 28.93 6.12 0.92
N THR A 364 28.14 5.05 0.92
CA THR A 364 28.58 3.76 1.43
C THR A 364 29.69 3.26 0.51
N THR A 365 30.91 3.31 1.02
CA THR A 365 32.10 2.70 0.41
C THR A 365 31.80 1.22 0.10
N PRO A 366 32.02 0.74 -1.13
CA PRO A 366 31.89 -0.68 -1.44
C PRO A 366 32.88 -1.48 -0.59
N VAL A 367 32.40 -2.56 0.01
CA VAL A 367 33.26 -3.57 0.64
C VAL A 367 34.22 -4.12 -0.43
N PRO A 368 35.54 -4.22 -0.18
CA PRO A 368 36.47 -4.78 -1.15
C PRO A 368 36.18 -6.28 -1.36
N THR A 369 35.67 -6.65 -2.53
CA THR A 369 35.66 -8.03 -2.99
C THR A 369 36.99 -8.34 -3.68
N THR A 370 37.77 -9.23 -3.08
CA THR A 370 38.95 -9.85 -3.69
C THR A 370 38.57 -10.52 -5.02
N PRO A 371 39.31 -10.30 -6.12
CA PRO A 371 38.99 -10.90 -7.41
C PRO A 371 39.38 -12.40 -7.41
N VAL A 372 38.45 -13.25 -7.83
CA VAL A 372 38.70 -14.66 -8.14
C VAL A 372 39.34 -14.73 -9.55
N PRO A 373 40.41 -15.52 -9.79
CA PRO A 373 41.09 -15.57 -11.08
C PRO A 373 40.20 -16.16 -12.19
N THR A 374 40.12 -15.47 -13.32
CA THR A 374 39.48 -15.93 -14.56
C THR A 374 40.45 -16.75 -15.41
N THR A 375 40.07 -17.99 -15.72
CA THR A 375 40.66 -18.79 -16.81
C THR A 375 39.69 -18.75 -18.01
N PRO A 376 40.16 -18.55 -19.26
CA PRO A 376 39.27 -18.44 -20.41
C PRO A 376 38.75 -19.81 -20.86
N ALA A 377 37.45 -19.91 -21.13
CA ALA A 377 36.82 -21.10 -21.69
C ALA A 377 36.90 -21.13 -23.24
N PRO A 378 37.10 -22.29 -23.89
CA PRO A 378 37.24 -22.41 -25.33
C PRO A 378 35.89 -22.36 -26.07
N THR A 379 35.91 -21.83 -27.30
CA THR A 379 34.82 -21.85 -28.29
C THR A 379 34.85 -23.12 -29.15
N THR A 380 33.75 -23.89 -29.21
CA THR A 380 33.38 -24.79 -30.33
C THR A 380 31.87 -25.20 -30.22
N PRO A 381 31.21 -25.73 -31.28
CA PRO A 381 29.91 -25.28 -31.75
C PRO A 381 28.74 -26.12 -31.22
N ALA A 382 27.52 -25.59 -31.40
CA ALA A 382 26.26 -26.16 -30.96
C ALA A 382 26.03 -27.62 -31.44
N PRO A 383 25.69 -28.56 -30.53
CA PRO A 383 25.12 -29.84 -30.90
C PRO A 383 23.60 -29.72 -31.05
N THR A 384 23.09 -30.09 -32.22
CA THR A 384 21.72 -30.54 -32.41
C THR A 384 21.57 -31.93 -31.79
N THR A 385 20.72 -32.06 -30.78
CA THR A 385 20.33 -33.35 -30.18
C THR A 385 18.83 -33.32 -29.89
N PRO A 386 18.06 -34.40 -30.14
CA PRO A 386 16.61 -34.43 -29.97
C PRO A 386 16.20 -34.06 -28.53
N ALA A 387 15.09 -33.33 -28.41
CA ALA A 387 14.59 -32.78 -27.16
C ALA A 387 14.55 -33.85 -26.04
N PRO A 388 15.19 -33.60 -24.89
CA PRO A 388 15.00 -34.44 -23.72
C PRO A 388 13.57 -34.22 -23.22
N ASN A 389 12.89 -35.30 -22.84
CA ASN A 389 11.53 -35.32 -22.28
C ASN A 389 11.30 -34.10 -21.37
N GLY A 390 10.49 -33.16 -21.88
CA GLY A 390 10.22 -31.89 -21.20
C GLY A 390 9.59 -32.16 -19.83
N SER A 391 9.95 -31.35 -18.83
CA SER A 391 9.32 -31.38 -17.50
C SER A 391 7.87 -30.87 -17.49
N CYS A 392 7.27 -30.74 -18.68
CA CYS A 392 5.96 -30.22 -18.94
C CYS A 392 5.52 -30.53 -20.38
N THR A 393 4.22 -30.65 -20.57
CA THR A 393 3.55 -30.76 -21.87
C THR A 393 2.61 -29.57 -22.05
N VAL A 394 2.63 -28.96 -23.24
CA VAL A 394 1.88 -27.74 -23.55
C VAL A 394 0.95 -27.95 -24.72
N THR A 395 -0.30 -27.55 -24.54
CA THR A 395 -1.26 -27.37 -25.64
C THR A 395 -1.58 -25.90 -25.81
N TYR A 396 -1.39 -25.38 -27.02
CA TYR A 396 -1.72 -24.01 -27.43
C TYR A 396 -2.90 -24.04 -28.41
N VAL A 397 -4.04 -23.46 -28.02
CA VAL A 397 -5.27 -23.48 -28.82
C VAL A 397 -5.64 -22.05 -29.23
N PRO A 398 -5.29 -21.62 -30.46
CA PRO A 398 -5.68 -20.31 -30.96
C PRO A 398 -7.08 -20.34 -31.57
N ASN A 399 -7.80 -19.23 -31.42
CA ASN A 399 -9.00 -18.91 -32.18
C ASN A 399 -8.82 -17.50 -32.78
N SER A 400 -8.71 -17.39 -34.10
CA SER A 400 -8.33 -16.16 -34.80
C SER A 400 -9.45 -15.65 -35.69
N TRP A 401 -9.61 -14.33 -35.78
CA TRP A 401 -10.58 -13.66 -36.64
C TRP A 401 -10.03 -12.30 -37.11
N GLY A 402 -10.09 -12.02 -38.41
CA GLY A 402 -9.53 -10.77 -38.96
C GLY A 402 -8.08 -10.55 -38.48
N ASN A 403 -7.86 -9.47 -37.73
CA ASN A 403 -6.56 -9.12 -37.15
C ASN A 403 -6.49 -9.38 -35.63
N GLY A 404 -7.48 -10.04 -35.05
CA GLY A 404 -7.59 -10.37 -33.63
C GLY A 404 -7.57 -11.87 -33.38
N PHE A 405 -7.15 -12.28 -32.19
CA PHE A 405 -7.24 -13.67 -31.77
C PHE A 405 -7.35 -13.80 -30.26
N THR A 406 -7.81 -14.96 -29.83
CA THR A 406 -7.61 -15.46 -28.46
C THR A 406 -6.77 -16.72 -28.51
N ALA A 407 -6.03 -16.99 -27.46
CA ALA A 407 -5.35 -18.26 -27.29
C ALA A 407 -5.55 -18.78 -25.86
N GLU A 408 -5.90 -20.06 -25.75
CA GLU A 408 -5.87 -20.79 -24.48
C GLU A 408 -4.62 -21.67 -24.42
N ILE A 409 -3.90 -21.59 -23.32
CA ILE A 409 -2.69 -22.38 -23.06
C ILE A 409 -2.97 -23.30 -21.89
N ARG A 410 -2.72 -24.60 -22.09
CA ARG A 410 -2.77 -25.62 -21.03
C ARG A 410 -1.37 -26.16 -20.81
N ILE A 411 -0.92 -26.16 -19.55
CA ILE A 411 0.41 -26.60 -19.15
C ILE A 411 0.24 -27.74 -18.16
N ARG A 412 0.66 -28.94 -18.54
CA ARG A 412 0.76 -30.08 -17.62
C ARG A 412 2.15 -30.12 -17.00
N ASN A 413 2.23 -30.29 -15.68
CA ASN A 413 3.49 -30.49 -14.97
C ASN A 413 3.90 -31.97 -15.02
N ASP A 414 4.81 -32.32 -15.93
CA ASP A 414 5.35 -33.68 -16.05
C ASP A 414 6.68 -33.86 -15.28
N GLY A 415 7.08 -32.82 -14.54
CA GLY A 415 8.26 -32.84 -13.69
C GLY A 415 8.08 -33.70 -12.43
N PRO A 416 9.17 -34.05 -11.74
CA PRO A 416 9.13 -34.93 -10.57
C PRO A 416 8.56 -34.26 -9.31
N ASN A 417 8.37 -32.94 -9.31
CA ASN A 417 7.94 -32.16 -8.15
C ASN A 417 6.73 -31.29 -8.48
N ALA A 418 5.85 -31.09 -7.48
CA ALA A 418 4.82 -30.06 -7.56
C ALA A 418 5.47 -28.68 -7.62
N VAL A 419 4.85 -27.76 -8.37
CA VAL A 419 5.23 -26.34 -8.35
C VAL A 419 4.21 -25.56 -7.54
N THR A 420 4.66 -24.56 -6.79
CA THR A 420 3.82 -23.67 -5.98
C THR A 420 3.60 -22.30 -6.62
N ALA A 421 4.40 -21.98 -7.63
CA ALA A 421 4.28 -20.85 -8.53
C ALA A 421 4.83 -21.25 -9.89
N TRP A 422 4.37 -20.58 -10.95
CA TRP A 422 4.87 -20.83 -12.29
C TRP A 422 5.06 -19.57 -13.12
N SER A 423 6.10 -19.62 -13.95
CA SER A 423 6.35 -18.73 -15.08
C SER A 423 6.35 -19.56 -16.34
N PHE A 424 5.71 -19.06 -17.39
CA PHE A 424 5.60 -19.72 -18.68
C PHE A 424 6.06 -18.78 -19.80
N GLY A 425 6.99 -19.22 -20.64
CA GLY A 425 7.58 -18.37 -21.67
C GLY A 425 7.51 -18.98 -23.06
N PHE A 426 7.24 -18.17 -24.08
CA PHE A 426 7.27 -18.55 -25.50
C PHE A 426 7.57 -17.33 -26.38
N TYR A 427 7.70 -17.54 -27.69
CA TYR A 427 7.96 -16.47 -28.67
C TYR A 427 6.92 -16.47 -29.79
N PHE A 428 6.40 -15.29 -30.11
CA PHE A 428 5.66 -15.05 -31.35
C PHE A 428 6.60 -14.89 -32.55
N THR A 429 6.10 -15.14 -33.75
CA THR A 429 6.94 -15.18 -34.97
C THR A 429 6.40 -14.33 -36.11
N ALA A 430 5.17 -13.80 -36.00
CA ALA A 430 4.48 -13.11 -37.10
C ALA A 430 3.78 -11.82 -36.63
N GLY A 431 4.45 -11.04 -35.78
CA GLY A 431 3.97 -9.71 -35.37
C GLY A 431 2.75 -9.73 -34.45
N GLN A 432 2.49 -10.85 -33.76
CA GLN A 432 1.42 -10.92 -32.77
C GLN A 432 1.74 -10.06 -31.55
N GLN A 433 0.71 -9.47 -30.95
CA GLN A 433 0.78 -8.62 -29.76
C GLN A 433 -0.32 -8.99 -28.77
N VAL A 434 0.02 -9.28 -27.52
CA VAL A 434 -0.95 -9.52 -26.44
C VAL A 434 -1.58 -8.19 -26.03
N THR A 435 -2.90 -8.13 -26.01
CA THR A 435 -3.66 -6.94 -25.61
C THR A 435 -4.36 -7.09 -24.26
N ASN A 436 -4.73 -8.32 -23.89
CA ASN A 436 -5.34 -8.62 -22.59
C ASN A 436 -5.08 -10.08 -22.21
N ALA A 437 -5.13 -10.42 -20.92
CA ALA A 437 -4.96 -11.79 -20.45
C ALA A 437 -5.86 -12.12 -19.26
N TRP A 438 -6.13 -13.40 -19.06
CA TRP A 438 -6.87 -13.92 -17.91
C TRP A 438 -6.20 -15.17 -17.35
N ASN A 439 -6.41 -15.42 -16.07
CA ASN A 439 -5.79 -16.50 -15.30
C ASN A 439 -4.25 -16.51 -15.30
N ALA A 440 -3.62 -15.45 -15.81
CA ALA A 440 -2.19 -15.21 -15.73
C ALA A 440 -1.92 -13.71 -15.94
N THR A 441 -0.82 -13.23 -15.39
CA THR A 441 -0.25 -11.94 -15.79
C THR A 441 0.66 -12.21 -16.99
N VAL A 442 0.35 -11.62 -18.14
CA VAL A 442 1.13 -11.80 -19.37
C VAL A 442 1.81 -10.49 -19.73
N SER A 443 3.12 -10.56 -19.93
CA SER A 443 3.94 -9.46 -20.47
C SER A 443 4.55 -9.88 -21.79
N GLN A 444 4.63 -8.96 -22.73
CA GLN A 444 5.32 -9.16 -24.00
C GLN A 444 6.38 -8.08 -24.20
N SER A 445 7.59 -8.51 -24.59
CA SER A 445 8.67 -7.63 -25.06
C SER A 445 9.10 -8.13 -26.43
N ASP A 446 8.96 -7.30 -27.46
CA ASP A 446 9.14 -7.69 -28.85
C ASP A 446 8.34 -8.97 -29.21
N THR A 447 9.02 -10.06 -29.49
CA THR A 447 8.41 -11.37 -29.78
C THR A 447 8.28 -12.26 -28.54
N GLN A 448 8.98 -11.95 -27.45
CA GLN A 448 9.00 -12.78 -26.25
C GLN A 448 7.76 -12.52 -25.39
N VAL A 449 7.04 -13.58 -25.07
CA VAL A 449 5.89 -13.55 -24.15
C VAL A 449 6.26 -14.32 -22.88
N LEU A 450 6.03 -13.67 -21.73
CA LEU A 450 6.19 -14.27 -20.41
C LEU A 450 4.87 -14.15 -19.65
N ALA A 451 4.32 -15.29 -19.25
CA ALA A 451 3.16 -15.40 -18.38
C ALA A 451 3.58 -15.84 -16.98
N ARG A 452 2.92 -15.33 -15.95
CA ARG A 452 3.08 -15.80 -14.56
C ARG A 452 1.73 -16.10 -13.95
N ASN A 453 1.72 -17.06 -13.02
CA ASN A 453 0.51 -17.47 -12.34
C ASN A 453 -0.22 -16.29 -11.70
N ALA A 454 -1.55 -16.32 -11.76
CA ALA A 454 -2.38 -15.50 -10.89
C ALA A 454 -2.25 -15.99 -9.44
N SER A 455 -2.69 -15.16 -8.50
CA SER A 455 -2.58 -15.45 -7.06
C SER A 455 -3.22 -16.77 -6.62
N TYR A 456 -4.19 -17.28 -7.39
CA TYR A 456 -4.99 -18.46 -7.05
C TYR A 456 -4.61 -19.73 -7.82
N ASN A 457 -3.73 -19.67 -8.83
CA ASN A 457 -3.43 -20.84 -9.69
C ASN A 457 -1.93 -21.16 -9.79
N GLY A 458 -1.12 -20.73 -8.81
CA GLY A 458 0.31 -21.03 -8.77
C GLY A 458 0.66 -22.48 -8.48
N ALA A 459 -0.18 -23.18 -7.70
CA ALA A 459 0.06 -24.56 -7.33
C ALA A 459 -0.32 -25.52 -8.49
N VAL A 460 0.64 -26.27 -9.00
CA VAL A 460 0.42 -27.33 -10.01
C VAL A 460 1.10 -28.62 -9.54
N PRO A 461 0.34 -29.62 -9.07
CA PRO A 461 0.90 -30.89 -8.62
C PRO A 461 1.54 -31.66 -9.78
N VAL A 462 2.35 -32.68 -9.47
CA VAL A 462 2.89 -33.60 -10.48
C VAL A 462 1.73 -34.27 -11.24
N GLY A 463 1.77 -34.23 -12.56
CA GLY A 463 0.72 -34.70 -13.47
C GLY A 463 -0.50 -33.78 -13.57
N GLY A 464 -0.55 -32.69 -12.78
CA GLY A 464 -1.62 -31.69 -12.81
C GLY A 464 -1.46 -30.69 -13.93
N THR A 465 -2.56 -30.02 -14.27
CA THR A 465 -2.63 -29.05 -15.38
C THR A 465 -3.10 -27.69 -14.89
N VAL A 466 -2.44 -26.63 -15.33
CA VAL A 466 -2.92 -25.24 -15.20
C VAL A 466 -3.25 -24.69 -16.57
N SER A 467 -4.18 -23.73 -16.63
CA SER A 467 -4.55 -23.08 -17.89
C SER A 467 -4.70 -21.58 -17.71
N PHE A 468 -4.28 -20.86 -18.73
CA PHE A 468 -4.52 -19.42 -18.86
C PHE A 468 -4.83 -19.08 -20.30
N GLY A 469 -5.33 -17.88 -20.54
CA GLY A 469 -5.54 -17.42 -21.90
C GLY A 469 -5.30 -15.94 -22.05
N PHE A 470 -5.26 -15.51 -23.30
CA PHE A 470 -5.07 -14.12 -23.64
C PHE A 470 -5.75 -13.76 -24.95
N GLN A 471 -6.05 -12.47 -25.10
CA GLN A 471 -6.44 -11.85 -26.35
C GLN A 471 -5.22 -11.14 -26.93
N GLY A 472 -5.09 -11.18 -28.26
CA GLY A 472 -4.06 -10.45 -28.97
C GLY A 472 -4.49 -10.01 -30.35
N THR A 473 -3.61 -9.26 -31.02
CA THR A 473 -3.75 -8.81 -32.40
C THR A 473 -2.56 -9.28 -33.24
N HIS A 474 -2.71 -9.42 -34.55
CA HIS A 474 -1.62 -9.69 -35.49
C HIS A 474 -1.74 -8.85 -36.76
N THR A 475 -0.61 -8.56 -37.41
CA THR A 475 -0.55 -7.72 -38.63
C THR A 475 -0.50 -8.54 -39.94
N GLY A 476 -0.46 -9.87 -39.83
CA GLY A 476 -0.43 -10.80 -40.97
C GLY A 476 -1.12 -12.12 -40.66
N SER A 477 -0.36 -13.20 -40.46
CA SER A 477 -0.86 -14.51 -40.04
C SER A 477 -0.67 -14.72 -38.52
N ASN A 478 -1.39 -15.70 -37.95
CA ASN A 478 -1.26 -16.08 -36.54
C ASN A 478 -0.76 -17.54 -36.37
N PRO A 479 0.51 -17.84 -36.69
CA PRO A 479 1.10 -19.16 -36.45
C PRO A 479 1.23 -19.44 -34.94
N SER A 480 0.95 -20.67 -34.54
CA SER A 480 1.18 -21.14 -33.16
C SER A 480 2.68 -21.15 -32.84
N PRO A 481 3.09 -20.73 -31.61
CA PRO A 481 4.46 -20.91 -31.14
C PRO A 481 4.86 -22.39 -31.10
N THR A 482 6.14 -22.68 -31.31
CA THR A 482 6.66 -24.06 -31.36
C THR A 482 7.61 -24.41 -30.21
N SER A 483 7.99 -23.41 -29.40
CA SER A 483 8.91 -23.57 -28.27
C SER A 483 8.33 -22.89 -27.03
N PHE A 484 8.30 -23.65 -25.93
CA PHE A 484 7.71 -23.23 -24.67
C PHE A 484 8.64 -23.56 -23.51
N THR A 485 8.60 -22.74 -22.47
CA THR A 485 9.32 -22.95 -21.21
C THR A 485 8.37 -22.84 -20.02
N PHE A 486 8.54 -23.71 -19.02
CA PHE A 486 7.84 -23.67 -17.74
C PHE A 486 8.87 -23.66 -16.62
N ASN A 487 8.90 -22.58 -15.84
CA ASN A 487 9.93 -22.30 -14.83
C ASN A 487 11.36 -22.44 -15.38
N GLY A 488 11.57 -21.96 -16.61
CA GLY A 488 12.86 -21.99 -17.30
C GLY A 488 13.25 -23.35 -17.90
N ARG A 489 12.38 -24.38 -17.82
CA ARG A 489 12.61 -25.69 -18.43
C ARG A 489 11.79 -25.85 -19.71
N VAL A 490 12.39 -26.42 -20.74
CA VAL A 490 11.72 -26.64 -22.05
C VAL A 490 10.58 -27.64 -21.90
N CYS A 491 9.43 -27.34 -22.50
CA CYS A 491 8.27 -28.22 -22.55
C CYS A 491 8.17 -28.95 -23.89
N ALA A 492 7.52 -30.12 -23.88
CA ALA A 492 7.08 -30.79 -25.10
C ALA A 492 5.78 -30.16 -25.62
N ASN A 493 5.61 -30.15 -26.95
CA ASN A 493 4.32 -29.81 -27.58
C ASN A 493 3.41 -31.05 -27.50
N GLY A 494 2.17 -30.88 -27.06
CA GLY A 494 1.22 -31.98 -26.85
C GLY A 494 -0.19 -31.70 -27.31
#